data_AF-A0A9W6H5R1-F1
#
_entry.id   AF-A0A9W6H5R1-F1
#
_cell.length_a   1.000
_cell.length_b   1.000
_cell.length_c   1.000
_cell.angle_alpha   90.00
_cell.angle_beta   90.00
_cell.angle_gamma   90.00
#
_symmetry.space_group_name_H-M   'P 1'
#
loop_
_entity.id
_entity.type
_entity.pdbx_description
1 polymer ?
#
loop_
_entity_poly.entity_id
_entity_poly.type
_entity_poly.pdbx_seq_one_letter_code
_entity_poly.pdbx_strand_id
1 'polypeptide(L)' 'MFIVALVLFLGGLALFGVAFMVPAFQALVFAAGILLVCLAMALPMHTKAR' A
#
# COMPACT_ATOMS: atom_id res chain seq x y z
N MET A 1 -5.93 2.07 -14.94
CA MET A 1 -5.14 1.42 -13.88
C MET A 1 -4.19 2.36 -13.14
N PHE A 2 -3.63 3.40 -13.76
CA PHE A 2 -2.68 4.30 -13.10
C PHE A 2 -3.24 4.98 -11.84
N ILE A 3 -4.46 5.53 -11.92
CA ILE A 3 -5.11 6.21 -10.77
C ILE A 3 -5.32 5.23 -9.61
N VAL A 4 -5.73 3.98 -9.89
CA VAL A 4 -5.92 2.95 -8.87
C VAL A 4 -4.58 2.59 -8.19
N ALA A 5 -3.53 2.38 -8.98
CA ALA A 5 -2.19 2.14 -8.46
C ALA A 5 -1.68 3.32 -7.61
N LEU A 6 -1.95 4.55 -8.05
CA LEU A 6 -1.57 5.78 -7.35
C LEU A 6 -2.30 5.90 -6.01
N VAL A 7 -3.61 5.60 -5.96
CA VAL A 7 -4.37 5.58 -4.71
C VAL A 7 -3.88 4.50 -3.75
N LEU A 8 -3.59 3.29 -4.23
CA LEU A 8 -3.01 2.24 -3.38
C LEU A 8 -1.62 2.64 -2.84
N PHE A 9 -0.81 3.30 -3.66
CA PHE A 9 0.52 3.76 -3.27
C PHE A 9 0.45 4.85 -2.19
N LEU A 10 -0.38 5.88 -2.40
CA LEU A 10 -0.59 6.94 -1.40
C LEU A 10 -1.22 6.37 -0.12
N GLY A 11 -2.15 5.43 -0.25
CA GLY A 11 -2.76 4.72 0.89
C GLY A 11 -1.72 3.94 1.69
N GLY A 12 -0.83 3.20 1.04
CA GLY A 12 0.27 2.50 1.70
C GLY A 12 1.24 3.43 2.42
N LEU A 13 1.60 4.56 1.79
CA LEU A 13 2.43 5.60 2.42
C LEU A 13 1.76 6.23 3.65
N ALA A 14 0.46 6.50 3.58
CA ALA A 14 -0.31 7.02 4.72
C ALA A 14 -0.37 6.00 5.87
N LEU A 15 -0.53 4.70 5.57
CA LEU A 15 -0.53 3.64 6.58
C LEU A 15 0.78 3.55 7.35
N PHE A 16 1.93 3.86 6.73
CA PHE A 16 3.21 3.92 7.46
C PHE A 16 3.22 5.02 8.53
N GLY A 17 2.63 6.18 8.25
CA GLY A 17 2.47 7.24 9.25
C GLY A 17 1.49 6.85 10.35
N VAL A 18 0.36 6.26 9.97
CA VAL A 18 -0.68 5.81 10.92
C VAL A 18 -0.18 4.67 11.81
N ALA A 19 0.74 3.83 11.34
CA ALA A 19 1.32 2.74 12.14
C ALA A 19 1.93 3.24 13.46
N PHE A 20 2.53 4.42 13.49
CA PHE A 20 3.09 5.02 14.70
C PHE A 20 2.05 5.66 15.62
N MET A 21 0.82 5.86 15.14
CA MET A 21 -0.30 6.37 15.92
C MET A 21 -1.13 5.24 16.57
N VAL A 22 -0.92 3.98 16.16
CA VAL A 22 -1.65 2.80 16.67
C VAL A 22 -0.67 1.84 17.36
N PRO A 23 -0.23 2.12 18.59
CA PRO A 23 0.80 1.34 19.28
C PRO A 23 0.42 -0.12 19.52
N ALA A 24 -0.87 -0.43 19.68
CA ALA A 24 -1.34 -1.80 19.91
C ALA A 24 -1.20 -2.71 18.67
N PHE A 25 -1.24 -2.16 17.45
CA PHE A 25 -1.22 -2.92 16.19
C PHE A 25 -0.17 -2.41 15.21
N GLN A 26 0.84 -1.69 15.69
CA GLN A 26 1.85 -1.01 14.88
C GLN A 26 2.47 -1.93 13.82
N ALA A 27 2.86 -3.15 14.19
CA ALA A 27 3.47 -4.11 13.27
C ALA A 27 2.50 -4.54 12.15
N LEU A 28 1.22 -4.74 12.48
CA LEU A 28 0.19 -5.16 11.52
C LEU A 28 -0.11 -4.02 10.53
N VAL A 29 -0.28 -2.80 11.03
CA VAL A 29 -0.56 -1.61 10.23
C VAL A 29 0.63 -1.29 9.33
N PHE A 30 1.86 -1.42 9.84
CA PHE A 30 3.07 -1.26 9.03
C PHE A 30 3.16 -2.31 7.92
N ALA A 31 2.94 -3.59 8.24
CA ALA A 31 2.95 -4.66 7.25
C ALA A 31 1.86 -4.48 6.17
N ALA A 32 0.68 -3.99 6.55
CA ALA A 32 -0.38 -3.65 5.60
C ALA A 32 0.03 -2.52 4.64
N GLY A 33 0.77 -1.52 5.13
CA GLY A 33 1.37 -0.47 4.29
C GLY A 33 2.33 -1.03 3.23
N ILE A 34 3.20 -1.99 3.61
CA ILE A 34 4.11 -2.67 2.67
C ILE A 34 3.31 -3.40 1.59
N LEU A 35 2.32 -4.20 2.00
CA LEU A 35 1.49 -4.96 1.06
C LEU A 35 0.75 -4.05 0.07
N LEU A 36 0.22 -2.91 0.52
CA LEU A 36 -0.44 -1.93 -0.34
C LEU A 36 0.52 -1.31 -1.38
N VAL A 37 1.74 -0.98 -0.99
CA VAL A 37 2.77 -0.46 -1.90
C VAL A 37 3.17 -1.53 -2.92
N CYS A 38 3.38 -2.78 -2.49
CA CYS A 38 3.66 -3.89 -3.40
C CYS A 38 2.53 -4.11 -4.42
N LEU A 39 1.27 -4.08 -3.97
CA LEU A 39 0.10 -4.23 -4.82
C LEU A 39 -0.04 -3.06 -5.82
N ALA A 40 0.28 -1.84 -5.41
CA ALA A 40 0.29 -0.67 -6.28
C ALA A 40 1.24 -0.85 -7.48
N MET A 41 2.40 -1.50 -7.26
CA MET A 41 3.36 -1.81 -8.33
C MET A 41 2.95 -3.02 -9.17
N ALA A 42 2.39 -4.06 -8.54
CA ALA A 42 2.00 -5.30 -9.23
C ALA A 42 0.80 -5.12 -10.18
N LEU A 43 -0.19 -4.31 -9.82
CA LEU A 43 -1.41 -4.06 -10.63
C LEU A 43 -1.14 -3.59 -12.07
N PRO A 44 -0.35 -2.52 -12.33
CA PRO A 44 -0.06 -2.07 -13.68
C PRO A 44 0.78 -3.08 -14.48
N MET A 45 1.64 -3.86 -13.82
CA MET A 45 2.45 -4.91 -14.46
C MET A 45 1.58 -6.08 -14.94
N HIS A 46 0.69 -6.59 -14.08
CA HIS A 46 -0.21 -7.69 -14.43
C HIS A 46 -1.24 -7.27 -15.48
N THR A 47 -1.72 -6.02 -15.45
CA THR A 47 -2.74 -5.56 -16.41
C THR A 47 -2.18 -5.36 -17.82
N LYS A 48 -0.88 -5.04 -17.97
CA LYS A 48 -0.22 -4.94 -19.29
C LYS A 48 0.27 -6.28 -19.85
N ALA A 49 0.38 -7.31 -19.01
CA ALA A 49 0.83 -8.64 -19.41
C ALA A 49 -0.29 -9.49 -20.07
N ARG A 50 -1.52 -8.96 -20.16
CA ARG A 50 -2.69 -9.60 -20.74
C ARG A 50 -3.20 -8.80 -21.93
#